data_AF-A0A257Y8B6-F1
#
_entry.id   AF-A0A257Y8B6-F1
#
_cell.length_a   1.000
_cell.length_b   1.000
_cell.length_c   1.000
_cell.angle_alpha   90.00
_cell.angle_beta   90.00
_cell.angle_gamma   90.00
#
_symmetry.space_group_name_H-M   'P 1'
#
loop_
_entity.id
_entity.type
_entity.pdbx_description
1 polymer ?
#
loop_
_entity_poly.entity_id
_entity_poly.type
_entity_poly.pdbx_seq_one_letter_code
_entity_poly.pdbx_strand_id
1 'polypeptide(L)'
;MRSPFDAEELKIAVIGGGTGSFTILSSLKEHTPAIAALVNMADDGGSTGMLRDELGVLPPGDVRQCLVALSDAPELRDLFNYRFEDGSFKGHAFGNLFLTALEKMSGNFA
;
A
#
# COMPACT_ATOMS: atom_id res chain seq x y z
N MET A 1 22.15 3.52 -28.19
CA MET A 1 22.72 4.64 -27.41
C MET A 1 21.55 5.55 -27.07
N ARG A 2 21.21 5.70 -25.78
CA ARG A 2 20.12 6.60 -25.34
C ARG A 2 20.46 8.05 -25.69
N SER A 3 19.46 8.85 -26.05
CA SER A 3 19.64 10.19 -26.62
C SER A 3 20.00 11.19 -25.52
N PRO A 4 20.91 12.17 -25.75
CA PRO A 4 21.17 13.26 -24.81
C PRO A 4 19.97 14.21 -24.62
N PHE A 5 18.86 13.98 -25.34
CA PHE A 5 17.58 14.67 -25.19
C PHE A 5 16.47 13.79 -24.58
N ASP A 6 16.81 12.62 -24.03
CA ASP A 6 15.84 11.82 -23.27
C ASP A 6 15.37 12.67 -22.09
N ALA A 7 14.08 13.04 -22.11
CA ALA A 7 13.46 13.92 -21.13
C ALA A 7 13.79 13.42 -19.72
N GLU A 8 14.16 14.33 -18.82
CA GLU A 8 14.23 13.99 -17.40
C GLU A 8 12.93 13.29 -17.03
N GLU A 9 13.06 12.02 -16.64
CA GLU A 9 11.94 11.15 -16.32
C GLU A 9 11.00 11.88 -15.37
N LEU A 10 9.74 12.07 -15.77
CA LEU A 10 8.77 12.87 -15.00
C LEU A 10 8.63 12.26 -13.61
N LYS A 11 9.12 12.96 -12.59
CA LYS A 11 9.05 12.53 -11.18
C LYS A 11 7.78 13.04 -10.56
N ILE A 12 6.97 12.14 -9.99
CA ILE A 12 5.69 12.50 -9.40
C ILE A 12 5.65 12.08 -7.94
N ALA A 13 5.34 13.04 -7.06
CA ALA A 13 5.02 12.76 -5.66
C ALA A 13 3.51 12.86 -5.47
N VAL A 14 2.88 11.77 -5.01
CA VAL A 14 1.46 11.74 -4.63
C VAL A 14 1.39 11.79 -3.11
N ILE A 15 0.73 12.81 -2.58
CA ILE A 15 0.52 12.97 -1.13
C ILE A 15 -0.97 12.78 -0.85
N GLY A 16 -1.33 11.79 -0.04
CA GLY A 16 -2.73 11.49 0.22
C GLY A 16 -2.96 10.25 1.07
N GLY A 17 -4.06 9.56 0.79
CA GLY A 17 -4.49 8.35 1.49
C GLY A 17 -5.75 7.77 0.84
N GLY A 18 -6.19 6.62 1.33
CA GLY A 18 -7.43 5.96 0.93
C GLY A 18 -7.54 5.63 -0.56
N THR A 19 -8.78 5.64 -1.05
CA THR A 19 -9.15 5.21 -2.40
C THR A 19 -8.73 6.19 -3.50
N GLY A 20 -8.64 7.49 -3.18
CA GLY A 20 -8.20 8.51 -4.14
C GLY A 20 -6.76 8.30 -4.60
N SER A 21 -5.86 8.02 -3.64
CA SER A 21 -4.47 7.67 -3.94
C SER A 21 -4.38 6.40 -4.79
N PHE A 22 -5.18 5.38 -4.49
CA PHE A 22 -5.21 4.14 -5.28
C PHE A 22 -5.53 4.42 -6.76
N THR A 23 -6.59 5.18 -7.05
CA THR A 23 -7.01 5.48 -8.42
C THR A 23 -5.94 6.26 -9.17
N ILE A 24 -5.37 7.29 -8.55
CA ILE A 24 -4.34 8.13 -9.17
C ILE A 24 -3.07 7.33 -9.44
N LEU A 25 -2.57 6.58 -8.46
CA LEU A 25 -1.35 5.77 -8.61
C LEU A 25 -1.51 4.68 -9.67
N SER A 26 -2.67 4.02 -9.72
CA SER A 26 -2.95 2.98 -10.72
C SER A 26 -2.93 3.52 -12.15
N SER A 27 -3.27 4.80 -12.35
CA SER A 27 -3.18 5.46 -13.65
C SER A 27 -1.78 6.01 -13.94
N LEU A 28 -1.13 6.63 -12.94
CA LEU A 28 0.15 7.31 -13.13
C LEU A 28 1.30 6.36 -13.46
N LYS A 29 1.27 5.14 -12.94
CA LYS A 29 2.34 4.16 -13.19
C LYS A 29 2.51 3.77 -14.66
N GLU A 30 1.45 3.93 -15.46
CA GLU A 30 1.49 3.69 -16.91
C GLU A 30 2.21 4.83 -17.66
N HIS A 31 2.51 5.95 -16.98
CA HIS A 31 3.13 7.14 -17.56
C HIS A 31 4.58 7.35 -17.10
N THR A 32 4.93 6.93 -15.89
CA THR A 32 6.28 7.05 -15.35
C THR A 32 6.51 6.04 -14.22
N PRO A 33 7.68 5.38 -14.15
CA PRO A 33 8.04 4.55 -13.00
C PRO A 33 8.57 5.40 -11.82
N ALA A 34 8.86 6.68 -12.03
CA ALA A 34 9.42 7.57 -11.02
C ALA A 34 8.33 8.20 -10.12
N ILE A 35 7.62 7.34 -9.37
CA ILE A 35 6.53 7.72 -8.48
C ILE A 35 6.93 7.53 -7.01
N ALA A 36 6.72 8.57 -6.20
CA ALA A 36 6.76 8.48 -4.74
C ALA A 36 5.36 8.68 -4.18
N ALA A 37 4.88 7.75 -3.35
CA ALA A 37 3.61 7.88 -2.64
C ALA A 37 3.86 8.17 -1.16
N LEU A 38 3.42 9.33 -0.70
CA LEU A 38 3.43 9.73 0.71
C LEU A 38 2.02 9.55 1.25
N VAL A 39 1.86 8.60 2.15
CA VAL A 39 0.55 8.29 2.74
C VAL A 39 0.57 8.39 4.25
N ASN A 40 -0.57 8.79 4.81
CA ASN A 40 -0.76 8.79 6.26
C ASN A 40 -0.87 7.35 6.78
N MET A 41 -0.49 7.13 8.03
CA MET A 41 -0.81 5.92 8.81
C MET A 41 -1.54 6.31 10.09
N ALA A 42 -2.51 7.22 9.96
CA ALA A 42 -3.31 7.73 11.06
C ALA A 42 -4.69 7.07 11.14
N ASP A 43 -5.12 6.37 10.08
CA ASP A 43 -6.42 5.74 9.98
C ASP A 43 -6.70 4.74 11.11
N ASP A 44 -7.89 4.83 11.70
CA ASP A 44 -8.35 4.05 12.86
C ASP A 44 -9.60 3.20 12.57
N GLY A 45 -10.06 3.18 11.31
CA GLY A 45 -11.30 2.52 10.93
C GLY A 45 -11.18 1.01 10.65
N GLY A 46 -12.15 0.23 11.15
CA GLY A 46 -12.36 -1.16 10.78
C GLY A 46 -11.24 -2.11 11.21
N SER A 47 -10.92 -3.09 10.36
CA SER A 47 -9.88 -4.10 10.65
C SER A 47 -8.48 -3.51 10.88
N THR A 48 -8.18 -2.39 10.23
CA THR A 48 -6.91 -1.69 10.40
C THR A 48 -6.78 -1.09 11.81
N GLY A 49 -7.87 -0.54 12.35
CA GLY A 49 -7.94 -0.08 13.73
C GLY A 49 -7.78 -1.22 14.74
N MET A 50 -8.45 -2.37 14.51
CA MET A 50 -8.31 -3.54 15.38
C MET A 50 -6.86 -4.03 15.48
N LEU A 51 -6.12 -4.10 14.37
CA LEU A 51 -4.70 -4.49 14.40
C LEU A 51 -3.83 -3.52 15.20
N ARG A 52 -4.08 -2.21 15.07
CA ARG A 52 -3.39 -1.21 15.86
C ARG A 52 -3.67 -1.37 17.35
N ASP A 53 -4.94 -1.55 17.71
CA ASP A 53 -5.36 -1.63 19.11
C ASP A 53 -4.90 -2.93 19.77
N GLU A 54 -4.88 -4.05 19.05
CA GLU A 54 -4.45 -5.36 19.57
C GLU A 54 -2.92 -5.55 19.58
N LEU A 55 -2.24 -5.09 18.53
CA LEU A 55 -0.82 -5.38 18.32
C LEU A 55 0.09 -4.17 18.55
N GLY A 56 -0.46 -2.96 18.72
CA GLY A 56 0.32 -1.74 18.90
C GLY A 56 1.21 -1.43 17.69
N VAL A 57 0.72 -1.72 16.48
CA VAL A 57 1.42 -1.49 15.20
C VAL A 57 0.81 -0.32 14.45
N LEU A 58 1.54 0.25 13.50
CA LEU A 58 0.98 1.30 12.66
C LEU A 58 -0.05 0.71 11.68
N PRO A 59 -1.18 1.39 11.45
CA PRO A 59 -2.23 0.92 10.57
C PRO A 59 -1.75 0.85 9.10
N PRO A 60 -1.61 -0.33 8.48
CA PRO A 60 -0.93 -0.46 7.19
C PRO A 60 -1.85 -0.29 5.97
N GLY A 61 -3.12 0.09 6.18
CA GLY A 61 -4.18 0.01 5.17
C GLY A 61 -3.92 0.84 3.92
N ASP A 62 -3.53 2.10 4.09
CA ASP A 62 -3.27 3.04 2.98
C ASP A 62 -1.97 2.73 2.25
N VAL A 63 -0.93 2.32 2.99
CA VAL A 63 0.32 1.83 2.41
C VAL A 63 0.06 0.59 1.56
N ARG A 64 -0.74 -0.36 2.07
CA ARG A 64 -1.17 -1.55 1.32
C ARG A 64 -1.86 -1.16 0.02
N GLN A 65 -2.78 -0.19 0.04
CA GLN A 65 -3.45 0.26 -1.18
C GLN A 65 -2.47 0.84 -2.20
N CYS A 66 -1.48 1.62 -1.76
CA CYS A 66 -0.45 2.14 -2.66
C CYS A 66 0.41 1.02 -3.28
N LEU A 67 0.81 0.04 -2.48
CA LEU A 67 1.55 -1.13 -2.96
C LEU A 67 0.75 -1.93 -4.01
N VAL A 68 -0.55 -2.12 -3.77
CA VAL A 68 -1.43 -2.80 -4.73
C VAL A 68 -1.58 -1.98 -6.01
N ALA A 69 -1.80 -0.67 -5.90
CA ALA A 69 -1.93 0.21 -7.06
C ALA A 69 -0.69 0.17 -7.96
N LEU A 70 0.50 0.23 -7.35
CA LEU A 70 1.79 0.29 -8.04
C LEU A 70 2.35 -1.09 -8.44
N SER A 71 1.84 -2.20 -7.91
CA SER A 71 2.26 -3.56 -8.28
C SER A 71 1.96 -3.85 -9.75
N ASP A 72 2.82 -4.59 -10.45
CA ASP A 72 2.58 -5.10 -11.81
C ASP A 72 2.20 -6.58 -11.86
N ALA A 73 2.12 -7.24 -10.71
CA ALA A 73 1.76 -8.64 -10.58
C ALA A 73 0.29 -8.78 -10.12
N PRO A 74 -0.63 -9.20 -11.00
CA PRO A 74 -2.05 -9.37 -10.66
C PRO A 74 -2.26 -10.30 -9.45
N GLU A 75 -1.50 -11.40 -9.37
CA GLU A 75 -1.62 -12.39 -8.30
C GLU A 75 -1.24 -11.79 -6.93
N LEU A 76 -0.24 -10.90 -6.89
CA LEU A 76 0.11 -10.19 -5.66
C LEU A 76 -0.96 -9.17 -5.27
N ARG A 77 -1.57 -8.49 -6.26
CA ARG A 77 -2.68 -7.57 -5.99
C ARG A 77 -3.86 -8.32 -5.37
N ASP A 78 -4.24 -9.46 -5.95
CA ASP A 78 -5.34 -10.28 -5.46
C ASP A 78 -5.05 -10.82 -4.06
N LEU A 79 -3.84 -11.33 -3.83
CA LEU A 79 -3.41 -11.80 -2.52
C LEU A 79 -3.45 -10.68 -1.46
N PHE A 80 -2.94 -9.49 -1.77
CA PHE A 80 -2.95 -8.37 -0.82
C PHE A 80 -4.34 -7.79 -0.59
N ASN A 81 -5.27 -7.96 -1.53
CA ASN A 81 -6.67 -7.56 -1.41
C ASN A 81 -7.58 -8.60 -0.78
N TYR A 82 -7.14 -9.87 -0.70
CA TYR A 82 -7.92 -10.94 -0.09
C TYR A 82 -8.37 -10.54 1.32
N ARG A 83 -9.67 -10.63 1.55
CA ARG A 83 -10.30 -10.37 2.85
C ARG A 83 -10.90 -11.66 3.38
N PHE A 84 -10.53 -12.03 4.59
CA PHE A 84 -11.10 -13.20 5.24
C PHE A 84 -12.58 -12.98 5.51
N GLU A 85 -13.43 -13.90 5.06
CA GLU A 85 -14.88 -13.80 5.23
C GLU A 85 -15.34 -14.44 6.55
N ASP A 86 -14.59 -15.40 7.08
CA ASP A 86 -14.95 -16.20 8.25
C ASP A 86 -13.75 -16.53 9.15
N GLY A 87 -14.05 -17.10 10.32
CA GLY A 87 -13.05 -17.46 11.33
C GLY A 87 -12.51 -16.28 12.12
N SER A 88 -11.42 -16.50 12.87
CA SER A 88 -10.83 -15.50 13.77
C SER A 88 -10.24 -14.28 13.04
N PHE A 89 -9.95 -14.41 11.74
CA PHE A 89 -9.44 -13.31 10.93
C PHE A 89 -10.54 -12.58 10.15
N LYS A 90 -11.82 -12.90 10.38
CA LYS A 90 -12.95 -12.32 9.66
C LYS A 90 -12.84 -10.79 9.59
N GLY A 91 -12.93 -10.26 8.37
CA GLY A 91 -12.83 -8.83 8.10
C GLY A 91 -11.40 -8.32 7.93
N HIS A 92 -10.35 -9.11 8.21
CA HIS A 92 -8.97 -8.70 7.94
C HIS A 92 -8.60 -8.85 6.47
N ALA A 93 -7.86 -7.86 5.95
CA ALA A 93 -7.18 -8.00 4.67
C ALA A 93 -5.85 -8.73 4.91
N PHE A 94 -5.55 -9.76 4.12
CA PHE A 94 -4.29 -10.49 4.23
C PHE A 94 -3.08 -9.55 4.13
N GLY A 95 -3.10 -8.59 3.20
CA GLY A 95 -2.00 -7.64 3.06
C GLY A 95 -1.74 -6.81 4.34
N ASN A 96 -2.77 -6.50 5.14
CA ASN A 96 -2.58 -5.81 6.40
C ASN A 96 -1.86 -6.71 7.43
N LEU A 97 -2.25 -7.98 7.51
CA LEU A 97 -1.62 -8.96 8.39
C LEU A 97 -0.16 -9.20 7.99
N PHE A 98 0.10 -9.31 6.69
CA PHE A 98 1.45 -9.49 6.15
C PHE A 98 2.37 -8.32 6.51
N LEU A 99 1.93 -7.07 6.25
CA LEU A 99 2.71 -5.87 6.58
C LEU A 99 2.92 -5.71 8.09
N THR A 100 1.90 -6.02 8.89
CA THR A 100 1.98 -6.03 10.36
C THR A 100 3.02 -7.04 10.86
N ALA A 101 3.02 -8.25 10.29
CA ALA A 101 3.99 -9.28 10.64
C ALA A 101 5.41 -8.85 10.28
N LEU A 102 5.59 -8.23 9.11
CA LEU A 102 6.88 -7.67 8.70
C LEU A 102 7.38 -6.62 9.70
N GLU A 103 6.55 -5.64 10.07
CA GLU A 103 6.90 -4.61 11.06
C GLU A 103 7.33 -5.23 12.40
N LYS A 104 6.60 -6.25 12.87
CA LYS A 104 6.95 -6.95 14.12
C LYS A 104 8.27 -7.71 14.04
N MET A 105 8.58 -8.29 12.87
CA MET A 105 9.82 -9.03 12.66
C MET A 105 11.04 -8.12 12.51
N SER A 106 10.90 -7.00 11.80
CA SER A 106 11.97 -6.03 11.59
C SER A 106 12.15 -5.05 12.75
N GLY A 107 11.11 -4.86 13.58
CA GLY A 107 11.04 -3.79 14.56
C GLY A 107 10.89 -2.40 13.96
N ASN A 108 10.61 -2.31 12.64
CA ASN A 108 10.48 -1.07 11.90
C ASN A 108 9.58 -1.27 10.68
N PHE A 109 8.66 -0.34 10.45
CA PHE A 109 7.77 -0.39 9.29
C PHE A 109 8.48 -0.03 7.96
N ALA A 110 9.50 0.82 8.00
CA ALA A 110 10.22 1.35 6.82
C ALA A 110 11.50 0.57 6.50
#